data_AF-A0A2E6QL11-F1
#
_entry.id   AF-A0A2E6QL11-F1
#
_cell.length_a   1.000
_cell.length_b   1.000
_cell.length_c   1.000
_cell.angle_alpha   90.00
_cell.angle_beta   90.00
_cell.angle_gamma   90.00
#
_symmetry.space_group_name_H-M   'P 1'
#
loop_
_entity.id
_entity.type
_entity.pdbx_description
1 polymer ?
#
loop_
_entity_poly.entity_id
_entity_poly.type
_entity_poly.pdbx_seq_one_letter_code
_entity_poly.pdbx_strand_id
1 'polypeptide(L)' 'MLFRWRGRRHRVRRAEGPERLSPEWWRDDARARDYYRVEDETGARFWLYRDGLVRDGDPPRWYMHGLLG' A
#
# COMPACT_ATOMS: atom_id res chain seq x y z
N MET A 1 -7.11 -12.76 2.12
CA MET A 1 -5.81 -12.26 1.63
C MET A 1 -4.81 -12.25 2.78
N LEU A 2 -3.51 -12.42 2.51
CA LEU A 2 -2.46 -12.48 3.53
C LEU A 2 -1.25 -11.68 3.07
N PHE A 3 -0.59 -10.96 3.98
CA PHE A 3 0.70 -10.34 3.74
C PHE A 3 1.70 -10.73 4.83
N ARG A 4 3.00 -10.62 4.51
CA ARG A 4 4.08 -10.90 5.47
C ARG A 4 4.79 -9.60 5.81
N TRP A 5 4.89 -9.29 7.10
CA TRP A 5 5.61 -8.13 7.60
C TRP A 5 6.38 -8.49 8.87
N ARG A 6 7.65 -8.06 8.98
CA ARG A 6 8.56 -8.40 10.10
C ARG A 6 8.57 -9.89 10.46
N GLY A 7 8.55 -10.76 9.44
CA GLY A 7 8.53 -12.21 9.61
C GLY A 7 7.20 -12.81 10.08
N ARG A 8 6.18 -12.00 10.39
CA ARG A 8 4.84 -12.44 10.76
C ARG A 8 3.89 -12.42 9.58
N ARG A 9 2.96 -13.37 9.57
CA ARG A 9 1.87 -13.45 8.60
C ARG A 9 0.65 -12.74 9.16
N HIS A 10 0.15 -11.75 8.43
CA HIS A 10 -1.03 -10.97 8.79
C HIS A 10 -2.16 -11.32 7.84
N ARG A 11 -3.27 -11.80 8.40
CA ARG A 11 -4.46 -12.12 7.64
C ARG A 11 -5.34 -10.88 7.57
N VAL A 12 -5.58 -10.42 6.35
CA VAL A 12 -6.33 -9.19 6.10
C VAL A 12 -7.80 -9.44 6.42
N ARG A 13 -8.33 -8.66 7.36
CA ARG A 13 -9.75 -8.59 7.69
C ARG A 13 -10.46 -7.52 6.86
N ARG A 14 -9.85 -6.35 6.71
CA ARG A 14 -10.39 -5.23 5.92
C ARG A 14 -9.26 -4.51 5.18
N ALA A 15 -9.56 -4.01 3.99
CA ALA A 15 -8.68 -3.12 3.24
C ALA A 15 -9.49 -1.95 2.67
N GLU A 16 -8.92 -0.76 2.73
CA GLU A 16 -9.51 0.47 2.20
C GLU A 16 -8.51 1.16 1.27
N GLY A 17 -8.97 1.64 0.10
CA GLY A 17 -8.13 2.23 -0.95
C GLY A 17 -8.46 1.67 -2.35
N PRO A 18 -7.67 2.03 -3.38
CA PRO A 18 -6.50 2.89 -3.33
C PRO A 18 -6.85 4.37 -3.21
N GLU A 19 -6.30 5.05 -2.21
CA GLU A 19 -6.19 6.51 -2.27
C GLU A 19 -5.00 6.85 -3.16
N ARG A 20 -5.27 7.37 -4.36
CA ARG A 20 -4.23 7.70 -5.34
C ARG A 20 -3.69 9.09 -5.06
N LEU A 21 -2.47 9.13 -4.54
CA LEU A 21 -1.69 10.36 -4.51
C LEU A 21 -0.88 10.40 -5.81
N SER A 22 -1.45 11.09 -6.80
CA SER A 22 -0.66 11.57 -7.93
C SER A 22 0.26 12.66 -7.40
N PRO A 23 1.55 12.57 -7.67
CA PRO A 23 2.45 13.66 -7.32
C PRO A 23 2.06 14.94 -8.03
N GLU A 24 2.60 16.03 -7.50
CA GLU A 24 2.46 17.40 -7.99
C GLU A 24 2.35 17.44 -9.53
N TRP A 25 1.23 17.95 -10.06
CA TRP A 25 0.93 17.98 -11.50
C TRP A 25 1.94 18.76 -12.35
N TRP A 26 2.89 19.44 -11.70
CA TRP A 26 4.02 20.15 -12.30
C TRP A 26 5.33 19.33 -12.38
N ARG A 27 5.37 18.11 -11.82
CA ARG A 27 6.55 17.21 -11.92
C ARG A 27 6.23 16.04 -12.84
N ASP A 28 6.86 16.04 -14.01
CA ASP A 28 6.67 15.05 -15.08
C ASP A 28 7.13 13.62 -14.69
N ASP A 29 8.15 13.50 -13.83
CA ASP A 29 8.78 12.20 -13.48
C ASP A 29 8.16 11.51 -12.25
N ALA A 30 7.22 12.16 -11.59
CA ALA A 30 6.80 11.67 -10.29
C ALA A 30 5.79 10.51 -10.44
N ARG A 31 6.12 9.35 -9.88
CA ARG A 31 5.29 8.14 -9.93
C ARG A 31 4.09 8.25 -8.99
N ALA A 32 2.89 7.97 -9.49
CA ALA A 32 1.70 7.89 -8.65
C ALA A 32 1.82 6.73 -7.65
N ARG A 33 1.34 6.98 -6.44
CA ARG A 33 1.32 6.01 -5.35
C ARG A 33 -0.12 5.72 -4.96
N ASP A 34 -0.46 4.45 -4.88
CA ASP A 34 -1.75 3.99 -4.39
C ASP A 34 -1.59 3.61 -2.91
N TYR A 35 -2.24 4.34 -2.01
CA TYR A 35 -2.23 4.08 -0.57
C TYR A 35 -3.41 3.21 -0.14
N TYR A 36 -3.14 2.32 0.80
CA TYR A 36 -4.09 1.37 1.34
C TYR A 36 -4.02 1.34 2.86
N ARG A 37 -5.19 1.34 3.51
CA ARG A 37 -5.31 1.06 4.94
C ARG A 37 -5.76 -0.37 5.11
N VAL A 38 -4.99 -1.17 5.80
CA VAL A 38 -5.25 -2.60 5.99
C VAL A 38 -5.44 -2.88 7.47
N GLU A 39 -6.52 -3.56 7.82
CA GLU A 39 -6.74 -4.10 9.15
C GLU A 39 -6.58 -5.62 9.11
N ASP A 40 -5.82 -6.19 10.04
CA ASP A 40 -5.70 -7.63 10.20
C ASP A 40 -6.74 -8.21 11.18
N GLU A 41 -6.81 -9.54 11.27
CA GLU A 41 -7.74 -10.24 12.18
C GLU A 41 -7.48 -9.95 13.67
N THR A 42 -6.30 -9.44 14.03
CA THR A 42 -5.98 -9.02 15.42
C THR A 42 -6.42 -7.59 15.72
N GLY A 43 -6.92 -6.87 14.71
CA GLY A 43 -7.30 -5.46 14.80
C GLY A 43 -6.13 -4.50 14.58
N ALA A 44 -4.94 -5.00 14.22
CA ALA A 44 -3.81 -4.14 13.90
C ALA A 44 -4.04 -3.45 12.55
N ARG A 45 -3.76 -2.15 12.50
CA ARG A 45 -3.98 -1.31 11.32
C ARG A 45 -2.65 -0.89 10.70
N PHE A 46 -2.56 -1.03 9.39
CA PHE A 46 -1.36 -0.80 8.61
C PHE A 46 -1.65 0.19 7.49
N TRP A 47 -0.71 1.09 7.24
CA TRP A 47 -0.65 1.84 5.99
C TRP A 47 0.35 1.18 5.06
N LEU A 48 -0.15 0.73 3.92
CA LEU A 48 0.63 0.19 2.82
C LEU A 48 0.53 1.15 1.64
N TYR A 49 1.56 1.24 0.83
CA TYR A 49 1.46 1.89 -0.46
C TYR A 49 2.09 1.03 -1.55
N ARG A 50 1.53 1.15 -2.74
CA ARG A 50 2.06 0.55 -3.95
C ARG A 50 2.73 1.64 -4.78
N ASP A 51 4.00 1.42 -5.13
CA ASP A 51 4.72 2.26 -6.09
C ASP A 51 4.48 1.73 -7.51
N GLY A 52 4.13 2.64 -8.42
CA GLY A 52 3.89 2.35 -9.83
C GLY A 52 2.41 2.27 -10.19
N LEU A 53 2.02 3.06 -11.19
CA LEU A 53 0.84 2.74 -11.99
C LEU A 53 1.12 1.41 -12.70
N VAL A 54 0.08 0.60 -12.93
CA VAL A 54 0.15 -0.59 -13.78
C VAL A 54 0.38 -0.14 -15.24
N ARG A 55 1.56 0.40 -15.50
CA ARG A 55 2.14 0.69 -16.80
C ARG A 55 3.48 -0.04 -16.75
N ASP A 56 3.75 -0.85 -17.75
CA ASP A 56 5.01 -1.59 -17.90
C ASP A 56 5.19 -2.91 -17.16
N GLY A 57 4.14 -3.75 -17.03
CA GLY A 57 4.31 -5.21 -16.82
C GLY A 57 5.10 -5.69 -15.59
N ASP A 58 5.64 -4.77 -14.79
CA ASP A 58 6.46 -5.02 -13.62
C ASP A 58 5.52 -5.32 -12.44
N PRO A 59 5.83 -6.34 -11.64
CA PRO A 59 5.00 -6.69 -10.51
C PRO A 59 4.91 -5.49 -9.55
N PRO A 60 3.70 -5.15 -9.07
CA PRO A 60 3.51 -4.02 -8.18
C PRO A 60 4.35 -4.17 -6.92
N ARG A 61 5.17 -3.16 -6.63
CA ARG A 61 6.01 -3.14 -5.43
C ARG A 61 5.22 -2.56 -4.26
N TRP A 62 5.15 -3.35 -3.19
CA TRP A 62 4.44 -3.00 -1.97
C TRP A 62 5.41 -2.54 -0.90
N TYR A 63 5.05 -1.46 -0.23
CA TYR A 63 5.82 -0.85 0.84
C TYR A 63 4.92 -0.60 2.03
N MET A 64 5.48 -0.68 3.24
CA MET A 64 4.79 -0.27 4.45
C MET A 64 5.15 1.19 4.76
N HIS A 65 4.15 2.04 4.87
CA HIS A 65 4.30 3.41 5.35
C HIS A 65 4.40 3.44 6.88
N GLY A 66 3.55 2.68 7.57
CA GLY A 66 3.54 2.62 9.04
C GLY A 66 2.39 1.82 9.62
N LEU A 67 2.35 1.78 10.95
CA LEU A 67 1.24 1.26 11.75
C LEU A 67 0.34 2.43 12.17
N LEU A 68 -0.98 2.25 12.20
CA LEU A 68 -1.86 3.14 12.96
C LEU A 68 -2.07 2.55 14.34
N GLY A 69 -1.59 3.26 15.36
CA GLY A 69 -1.91 3.01 16.77
C GLY A 69 -3.20 3.71 17.19
#